data_AF-A0A7V0XEK5-F1
#
_entry.id   AF-A0A7V0XEK5-F1
#
_cell.length_a   1.000
_cell.length_b   1.000
_cell.length_c   1.000
_cell.angle_alpha   90.00
_cell.angle_beta   90.00
_cell.angle_gamma   90.00
#
_symmetry.space_group_name_H-M   'P 1'
#
loop_
_entity.id
_entity.type
_entity.pdbx_description
1 polymer ?
#
loop_
_entity_poly.entity_id
_entity_poly.type
_entity_poly.pdbx_seq_one_letter_code
_entity_poly.pdbx_strand_id
1 'polypeptide(L)'
;MNTLFRLLLVAFIALSGVLVYVVVRQNRARSDYLVSEVSADSIIAYEDRADSLERVTEILEADLPSLRLLDQPAARFRLDRLRGEIAALRTAVERYRVARTPTEQNQAYRECILLYGRATGICDALFVEPSAETDE
;
A
#
# COMPACT_ATOMS: atom_id res chain seq x y z
N MET A 1 -13.87 50.50 -6.31
CA MET A 1 -12.97 49.35 -6.04
C MET A 1 -11.70 49.56 -6.86
N ASN A 2 -10.62 49.98 -6.21
CA ASN A 2 -9.47 50.64 -6.87
C ASN A 2 -8.70 49.68 -7.77
N THR A 3 -8.30 50.14 -8.95
CA THR A 3 -7.50 49.39 -9.95
C THR A 3 -6.23 48.78 -9.37
N LEU A 4 -5.63 49.45 -8.39
CA LEU A 4 -4.51 48.96 -7.57
C LEU A 4 -4.82 47.65 -6.85
N PHE A 5 -6.01 47.51 -6.27
CA PHE A 5 -6.41 46.29 -5.56
C PHE A 5 -6.56 45.10 -6.52
N ARG A 6 -7.08 45.34 -7.73
CA ARG A 6 -7.20 44.29 -8.76
C ARG A 6 -5.82 43.84 -9.27
N LEU A 7 -4.88 44.77 -9.45
CA LEU A 7 -3.51 44.42 -9.83
C LEU A 7 -2.78 43.62 -8.75
N LEU A 8 -2.94 44.00 -7.47
CA LEU A 8 -2.40 43.25 -6.35
C LEU A 8 -2.97 41.83 -6.25
N LEU A 9 -4.28 41.67 -6.47
CA LEU A 9 -4.94 40.36 -6.46
C LEU A 9 -4.38 39.45 -7.57
N VAL A 10 -4.24 39.97 -8.80
CA VAL A 10 -3.70 39.20 -9.93
C VAL A 10 -2.24 38.82 -9.68
N ALA A 11 -1.44 39.74 -9.15
CA ALA A 11 -0.05 39.46 -8.78
C ALA A 11 0.04 38.36 -7.71
N PHE A 12 -0.83 38.41 -6.70
CA PHE A 12 -0.87 37.40 -5.64
C PHE A 12 -1.24 36.02 -6.17
N ILE A 13 -2.25 35.93 -7.05
CA ILE A 13 -2.66 34.67 -7.67
C ILE A 13 -1.51 34.09 -8.52
N ALA A 14 -0.87 34.91 -9.36
CA ALA A 14 0.27 34.48 -10.16
C ALA A 14 1.43 33.97 -9.29
N LEU A 15 1.74 34.69 -8.21
CA LEU A 15 2.83 34.34 -7.30
C LEU A 15 2.53 33.05 -6.53
N SER A 16 1.29 32.85 -6.08
CA SER A 16 0.84 31.58 -5.47
C SER A 16 0.93 30.42 -6.46
N GLY A 17 0.58 30.62 -7.74
CA GLY A 17 0.69 29.60 -8.78
C GLY A 17 2.14 29.19 -9.03
N VAL A 18 3.06 30.15 -9.07
CA VAL A 18 4.49 29.89 -9.19
C VAL A 18 5.03 29.17 -7.96
N LEU A 19 4.60 29.57 -6.76
CA LEU A 19 5.00 28.90 -5.52
C LEU A 19 4.56 27.43 -5.50
N VAL A 20 3.30 27.15 -5.85
CA VAL A 20 2.77 25.79 -5.96
C VAL A 20 3.53 25.01 -7.03
N TYR A 21 3.79 25.61 -8.18
CA TYR A 21 4.57 24.97 -9.25
C TYR A 21 5.98 24.60 -8.80
N VAL A 22 6.69 25.50 -8.10
CA VAL A 22 8.03 25.25 -7.57
C VAL A 22 7.99 24.17 -6.49
N VAL A 23 7.03 24.20 -5.56
CA VAL A 23 6.89 23.18 -4.50
C VAL A 23 6.57 21.81 -5.09
N VAL A 24 5.67 21.73 -6.07
CA VAL A 24 5.36 20.46 -6.76
C VAL A 24 6.56 19.94 -7.53
N ARG A 25 7.30 20.81 -8.23
CA ARG A 25 8.51 20.44 -8.97
C ARG A 25 9.65 20.01 -8.03
N GLN A 26 9.85 20.72 -6.93
CA GLN A 26 10.85 20.38 -5.90
C GLN A 26 10.48 19.11 -5.15
N ASN A 27 9.20 18.87 -4.83
CA ASN A 27 8.75 17.62 -4.22
C ASN A 27 8.95 16.43 -5.16
N ARG A 28 8.76 16.60 -6.47
CA ARG A 28 9.11 15.57 -7.46
C ARG A 28 10.61 15.28 -7.45
N ALA A 29 11.46 16.31 -7.45
CA ALA A 29 12.91 16.12 -7.40
C ALA A 29 13.39 15.54 -6.07
N ARG A 30 12.83 15.97 -4.92
CA ARG A 30 13.21 15.50 -3.59
C ARG A 30 12.71 14.09 -3.29
N SER A 31 11.59 13.69 -3.90
CA SER A 31 11.14 12.30 -3.95
C SER A 31 12.13 11.39 -4.66
N ASP A 32 12.97 11.87 -5.59
CA ASP A 32 14.02 11.05 -6.18
C ASP A 32 15.22 10.89 -5.25
N TYR A 33 15.53 11.90 -4.42
CA TYR A 33 16.71 11.86 -3.53
C TYR A 33 16.50 11.09 -2.22
N LEU A 34 15.27 10.96 -1.72
CA LEU A 34 14.99 10.14 -0.52
C LEU A 34 14.90 8.64 -0.81
N VAL A 35 15.17 8.21 -2.04
CA VAL A 35 15.02 6.81 -2.48
C VAL A 35 16.37 6.11 -2.69
N SER A 36 17.47 6.75 -2.29
CA SER A 36 18.83 6.23 -2.47
C SER A 36 19.22 5.02 -1.60
N GLU A 37 18.31 4.46 -0.79
CA GLU A 37 18.55 3.22 -0.03
C GLU A 37 17.39 2.21 -0.12
N VAL A 38 16.73 2.11 -1.28
CA VAL A 38 15.97 0.90 -1.59
C VAL A 38 16.98 -0.16 -2.05
N SER A 39 17.67 -0.75 -1.09
CA SER A 39 18.60 -1.87 -1.32
C SER A 39 17.84 -3.07 -1.90
N ALA A 40 18.49 -3.86 -2.75
CA ALA A 40 18.01 -5.17 -3.16
C ALA A 40 17.63 -6.08 -1.96
N ASP A 41 18.21 -5.84 -0.78
CA ASP A 41 17.85 -6.54 0.46
C ASP A 41 16.39 -6.28 0.87
N SER A 42 15.85 -5.10 0.55
CA SER A 42 14.47 -4.74 0.87
C SER A 42 13.45 -5.50 0.03
N ILE A 43 13.79 -5.87 -1.22
CA ILE A 43 12.88 -6.64 -2.06
C ILE A 43 12.85 -8.12 -1.68
N ILE A 44 13.99 -8.67 -1.25
CA ILE A 44 14.07 -10.03 -0.69
C ILE A 44 13.14 -10.14 0.53
N ALA A 45 13.11 -9.12 1.39
CA ALA A 45 12.20 -9.11 2.53
C ALA A 45 10.71 -9.14 2.12
N TYR A 46 10.32 -8.61 0.96
CA TYR A 46 8.94 -8.69 0.47
C TYR A 46 8.59 -10.05 -0.12
N GLU A 47 9.56 -10.75 -0.68
CA GLU A 47 9.41 -12.15 -1.10
C GLU A 47 9.19 -13.06 0.10
N ASP A 48 10.05 -12.98 1.12
CA ASP A 48 9.90 -13.73 2.38
C ASP A 48 8.55 -13.46 3.06
N ARG A 49 8.10 -12.19 3.03
CA ARG A 49 6.79 -11.79 3.56
C ARG A 49 5.64 -12.39 2.76
N ALA A 50 5.74 -12.47 1.43
CA ALA A 50 4.73 -13.12 0.61
C ALA A 50 4.61 -14.60 0.95
N ASP A 51 5.74 -15.29 1.13
CA ASP A 51 5.76 -16.70 1.53
C ASP A 51 5.23 -16.92 2.94
N SER A 52 5.49 -15.99 3.86
CA SER A 52 4.90 -16.01 5.20
C SER A 52 3.38 -15.82 5.16
N LEU A 53 2.87 -14.92 4.32
CA LEU A 53 1.43 -14.69 4.15
C LEU A 53 0.74 -15.92 3.52
N GLU A 54 1.41 -16.60 2.59
CA GLU A 54 0.87 -17.84 1.99
C GLU A 54 0.74 -18.94 3.04
N ARG A 55 1.77 -19.16 3.87
CA ARG A 55 1.71 -20.10 5.00
C ARG A 55 0.58 -19.76 5.99
N VAL A 56 0.38 -18.48 6.30
CA VAL A 56 -0.73 -18.04 7.16
C VAL A 56 -2.08 -18.34 6.50
N THR A 57 -2.20 -18.11 5.20
CA THR A 57 -3.43 -18.40 4.43
C THR A 57 -3.77 -19.89 4.48
N GLU A 58 -2.77 -20.76 4.32
CA GLU A 58 -2.95 -22.22 4.42
C GLU A 58 -3.45 -22.67 5.79
N ILE A 59 -2.89 -22.09 6.86
CA ILE A 59 -3.33 -22.37 8.25
C ILE A 59 -4.78 -21.92 8.44
N LEU A 60 -5.11 -20.68 8.04
CA LEU A 60 -6.46 -20.12 8.18
C LEU A 60 -7.50 -20.89 7.35
N GLU A 61 -7.11 -21.43 6.20
CA GLU A 61 -7.98 -22.27 5.39
C GLU A 61 -8.25 -23.63 6.05
N ALA A 62 -7.22 -24.22 6.67
CA ALA A 62 -7.37 -25.47 7.43
C ALA A 62 -8.27 -25.28 8.67
N ASP A 63 -8.25 -24.10 9.28
CA ASP A 63 -9.07 -23.74 10.44
C ASP A 63 -10.50 -23.34 10.06
N LEU A 64 -10.76 -22.99 8.80
CA LEU A 64 -12.07 -22.52 8.33
C LEU A 64 -13.27 -23.46 8.62
N PRO A 65 -13.14 -24.80 8.54
CA PRO A 65 -14.22 -25.72 8.91
C PRO A 65 -14.59 -25.67 10.40
N SER A 66 -13.69 -25.19 11.26
CA SER A 66 -13.92 -25.06 12.71
C SER A 66 -14.71 -23.80 13.08
N LEU A 67 -14.84 -22.84 12.16
CA LEU A 67 -15.63 -21.62 12.33
C LEU A 67 -17.13 -21.91 12.27
N ARG A 68 -17.91 -21.06 12.95
CA ARG A 68 -19.39 -21.10 12.88
C ARG A 68 -19.85 -20.95 11.43
N LEU A 69 -20.89 -21.69 11.04
CA LEU A 69 -21.41 -21.73 9.66
C LEU A 69 -21.78 -20.35 9.10
N LEU A 70 -22.14 -19.39 9.96
CA LEU A 70 -22.49 -18.01 9.58
C LEU A 70 -21.27 -17.16 9.22
N ASP A 71 -20.11 -17.46 9.80
CA ASP A 71 -18.87 -16.70 9.61
C ASP A 71 -18.00 -17.27 8.48
N GLN A 72 -18.19 -18.55 8.13
CA GLN A 72 -17.48 -19.23 7.04
C GLN A 72 -17.52 -18.50 5.68
N PRO A 73 -18.66 -17.95 5.19
CA PRO A 73 -18.69 -17.24 3.91
C PRO A 73 -17.84 -15.97 3.92
N ALA A 74 -17.88 -15.22 5.03
CA ALA A 74 -17.10 -14.00 5.20
C ALA A 74 -15.60 -14.30 5.31
N ALA A 75 -15.24 -15.35 6.06
CA ALA A 75 -13.87 -15.83 6.17
C ALA A 75 -13.32 -16.30 4.82
N ARG A 76 -14.10 -17.08 4.03
CA ARG A 76 -13.70 -17.50 2.68
C ARG A 76 -13.46 -16.32 1.75
N PHE A 77 -14.38 -15.34 1.74
CA PHE A 77 -14.22 -14.15 0.92
C PHE A 77 -12.95 -13.36 1.28
N ARG A 78 -12.65 -13.23 2.58
CA ARG A 78 -11.42 -12.57 3.06
C ARG A 78 -10.17 -13.38 2.66
N LEU A 79 -10.19 -14.70 2.74
CA LEU A 79 -9.08 -15.56 2.29
C LEU A 79 -8.83 -15.45 0.78
N ASP A 80 -9.88 -15.47 -0.03
CA ASP A 80 -9.73 -15.31 -1.48
C ASP A 80 -9.16 -13.93 -1.82
N ARG A 81 -9.58 -12.89 -1.09
CA ARG A 81 -9.00 -11.55 -1.22
C ARG A 81 -7.53 -11.53 -0.80
N LEU A 82 -7.17 -12.20 0.30
CA LEU A 82 -5.79 -12.32 0.77
C LEU A 82 -4.90 -12.98 -0.28
N ARG A 83 -5.36 -14.07 -0.91
CA ARG A 83 -4.66 -14.71 -2.04
C ARG A 83 -4.44 -13.76 -3.20
N GLY A 84 -5.45 -12.96 -3.54
CA GLY A 84 -5.33 -11.93 -4.58
C GLY A 84 -4.25 -10.90 -4.27
N GLU A 85 -4.18 -10.41 -3.02
CA GLU A 85 -3.15 -9.46 -2.59
C GLU A 85 -1.75 -10.10 -2.56
N ILE A 86 -1.62 -11.37 -2.16
CA ILE A 86 -0.35 -12.13 -2.21
C ILE A 86 0.14 -12.29 -3.66
N ALA A 87 -0.76 -12.67 -4.58
CA ALA A 87 -0.41 -12.82 -5.99
C ALA A 87 0.02 -11.49 -6.62
N ALA A 88 -0.68 -10.41 -6.28
CA ALA A 88 -0.30 -9.06 -6.69
C ALA A 88 1.04 -8.64 -6.07
N LEU A 89 1.31 -8.96 -4.81
CA LEU A 89 2.59 -8.69 -4.14
C LEU A 89 3.75 -9.38 -4.86
N ARG A 90 3.60 -10.66 -5.21
CA ARG A 90 4.59 -11.40 -5.99
C ARG A 90 4.82 -10.79 -7.37
N THR A 91 3.75 -10.33 -8.02
CA THR A 91 3.84 -9.63 -9.31
C THR A 91 4.61 -8.30 -9.18
N ALA A 92 4.37 -7.54 -8.12
CA ALA A 92 5.08 -6.29 -7.85
C ALA A 92 6.57 -6.53 -7.55
N VAL A 93 6.90 -7.60 -6.83
CA VAL A 93 8.29 -8.04 -6.60
C VAL A 93 8.99 -8.36 -7.93
N GLU A 94 8.33 -9.10 -8.82
CA GLU A 94 8.92 -9.42 -10.12
C GLU A 94 9.09 -8.17 -11.00
N ARG A 95 8.12 -7.25 -10.97
CA ARG A 95 8.24 -5.94 -11.63
C ARG A 95 9.43 -5.13 -11.12
N TYR A 96 9.69 -5.17 -9.82
CA TYR A 96 10.88 -4.54 -9.24
C TYR A 96 12.17 -5.17 -9.80
N ARG A 97 12.23 -6.50 -9.91
CA ARG A 97 13.41 -7.22 -10.42
C ARG A 97 13.73 -6.93 -11.88
N VAL A 98 12.70 -6.82 -12.73
CA VAL A 98 12.88 -6.57 -14.16
C VAL A 98 12.95 -5.08 -14.52
N ALA A 99 12.66 -4.19 -13.56
CA ALA A 99 12.69 -2.75 -13.77
C ALA A 99 14.11 -2.28 -14.10
N ARG A 100 14.22 -1.49 -15.17
CA ARG A 100 15.50 -1.02 -15.71
C ARG A 100 15.82 0.41 -15.30
N THR A 101 14.83 1.13 -14.80
CA THR A 101 14.97 2.51 -14.36
C THR A 101 14.71 2.65 -12.86
N PRO A 102 15.38 3.59 -12.18
CA PRO A 102 15.11 3.87 -10.77
C PRO A 102 13.65 4.23 -10.52
N THR A 103 13.01 4.96 -11.43
CA THR A 103 11.60 5.35 -11.30
C THR A 103 10.68 4.13 -11.28
N GLU A 104 10.89 3.15 -12.17
CA GLU A 104 10.13 1.90 -12.22
C GLU A 104 10.37 1.05 -10.97
N GLN A 105 11.62 0.94 -10.52
CA GLN A 105 11.97 0.24 -9.28
C GLN A 105 11.26 0.87 -8.08
N ASN A 106 11.26 2.19 -7.99
CA ASN A 106 10.61 2.92 -6.90
C ASN A 106 9.09 2.76 -6.92
N GLN A 107 8.50 2.73 -8.11
CA GLN A 107 7.08 2.49 -8.27
C GLN A 107 6.71 1.07 -7.83
N ALA A 108 7.43 0.06 -8.30
CA ALA A 108 7.20 -1.33 -7.93
C ALA A 108 7.43 -1.57 -6.43
N TYR A 109 8.43 -0.92 -5.83
CA TYR A 109 8.69 -0.99 -4.40
C TYR A 109 7.55 -0.40 -3.56
N ARG A 110 7.05 0.79 -3.95
CA ARG A 110 5.87 1.39 -3.30
C ARG A 110 4.63 0.51 -3.42
N GLU A 111 4.47 -0.13 -4.57
CA GLU A 111 3.40 -1.10 -4.80
C GLU A 111 3.51 -2.30 -3.83
N CYS A 112 4.72 -2.84 -3.62
CA CYS A 112 4.97 -3.89 -2.64
C CYS A 112 4.58 -3.48 -1.21
N ILE A 113 4.96 -2.27 -0.77
CA ILE A 113 4.58 -1.74 0.55
C ILE A 113 3.05 -1.74 0.73
N LEU A 114 2.34 -1.19 -0.25
CA LEU A 114 0.88 -1.06 -0.19
C LEU A 114 0.18 -2.41 -0.19
N LEU A 115 0.62 -3.32 -1.06
CA LEU A 115 0.08 -4.68 -1.17
C LEU A 115 0.28 -5.48 0.11
N TYR A 116 1.49 -5.45 0.66
CA TYR A 116 1.79 -6.10 1.93
C TYR A 116 0.94 -5.54 3.08
N GLY A 117 0.80 -4.21 3.16
CA GLY A 117 -0.06 -3.57 4.17
C GLY A 117 -1.52 -3.99 4.06
N ARG A 118 -2.07 -4.10 2.84
CA ARG A 118 -3.44 -4.59 2.62
C ARG A 118 -3.59 -6.06 3.00
N ALA A 119 -2.66 -6.91 2.59
CA ALA A 119 -2.67 -8.33 2.94
C ALA A 119 -2.63 -8.54 4.45
N THR A 120 -1.74 -7.82 5.15
CA THR A 120 -1.65 -7.86 6.62
C THR A 120 -2.95 -7.43 7.28
N GLY A 121 -3.58 -6.33 6.81
CA GLY A 121 -4.87 -5.91 7.35
C GLY A 121 -6.01 -6.91 7.12
N ILE A 122 -5.95 -7.72 6.05
CA ILE A 122 -6.91 -8.82 5.83
C ILE A 122 -6.63 -9.96 6.82
N CYS A 123 -5.35 -10.30 7.05
CA CYS A 123 -4.98 -11.28 8.09
C CYS A 123 -5.49 -10.84 9.46
N ASP A 124 -5.25 -9.58 9.86
CA ASP A 124 -5.72 -9.05 11.14
C ASP A 124 -7.25 -9.16 11.26
N ALA A 125 -7.98 -8.84 10.19
CA ALA A 125 -9.44 -8.98 10.16
C ALA A 125 -9.91 -10.46 10.21
N LEU A 126 -9.07 -11.42 9.85
CA LEU A 126 -9.36 -12.85 9.97
C LEU A 126 -9.04 -13.38 11.38
N PHE A 127 -8.04 -12.82 12.06
CA PHE A 127 -7.70 -13.15 13.46
C PHE A 127 -8.61 -12.44 14.47
N VAL A 128 -9.15 -11.27 14.13
CA VAL A 128 -10.14 -10.54 14.93
C VAL A 128 -11.54 -11.00 14.52
N GLU A 129 -11.90 -12.23 14.87
CA GLU A 129 -13.31 -12.56 15.13
C GLU A 129 -13.63 -12.26 16.60
N PRO A 130 -14.84 -11.73 16.89
CA PRO A 130 -15.15 -11.05 18.14
C PRO A 130 -15.14 -12.03 19.32
N SER A 131 -14.25 -11.81 20.26
CA SER A 131 -14.42 -12.28 21.62
C SER A 131 -15.71 -11.70 22.20
N ALA A 132 -16.70 -12.56 22.42
CA ALA A 132 -17.74 -12.49 23.45
C ALA A 132 -18.69 -11.26 23.39
N GLU A 133 -20.00 -11.40 23.23
CA GLU A 133 -20.89 -11.80 24.33
C GLU A 133 -20.35 -11.38 25.70
N THR A 134 -20.40 -10.08 26.00
CA THR A 134 -20.68 -9.66 27.37
C THR A 134 -22.19 -9.58 27.52
N ASP A 135 -22.73 -10.63 28.15
CA ASP A 135 -23.97 -10.60 28.89
C ASP A 135 -24.09 -9.30 29.71
N GLU A 136 -25.19 -8.57 29.54
CA GLU A 136 -25.81 -7.77 30.59
C GLU A 136 -27.35 -7.80 30.45
#